data_AF-A0A382T701-F1
#
_entry.id   AF-A0A382T701-F1
#
_cell.length_a   1.000
_cell.length_b   1.000
_cell.length_c   1.000
_cell.angle_alpha   90.00
_cell.angle_beta   90.00
_cell.angle_gamma   90.00
#
_symmetry.space_group_name_H-M   'P 1'
#
loop_
_entity.id
_entity.type
_entity.pdbx_description
1 polymer ?
#
loop_
_entity_poly.entity_id
_entity_poly.type
_entity_poly.pdbx_seq_one_letter_code
_entity_poly.pdbx_strand_id
1 'polypeptide(L)'
;LVCVGFESPTQDALEGVIKKTNMERQIEFMEDARNAELLVNGCFIMGLPNDTPETMQATIDFSKELMPNTAQFYPHMLYPGTGSFKWADDNGYVKTKNWAEWLTPDGLHNTVLELPGLKRDDLLHWSNKGRLEFYLNPKYLFKMLVQSLKNPKEGIRMLISGKTFFKHLFNYIFSTIGIGKKDDSQFSIPEPNKN
;
A
#
# COMPACT_ATOMS: atom_id res chain seq x y z
N LEU A 1 11.62 -15.15 4.16
CA LEU A 1 10.69 -14.14 3.59
C LEU A 1 11.54 -13.03 3.02
N VAL A 2 11.37 -12.71 1.74
CA VAL A 2 12.06 -11.61 1.06
C VAL A 2 11.05 -10.50 0.79
N CYS A 3 11.40 -9.26 1.09
CA CYS A 3 10.57 -8.09 0.76
C CYS A 3 11.03 -7.50 -0.57
N VAL A 4 10.10 -7.37 -1.51
CA VAL A 4 10.41 -7.02 -2.90
C VAL A 4 9.57 -5.84 -3.33
N GLY A 5 10.25 -4.75 -3.72
CA GLY A 5 9.62 -3.59 -4.34
C GLY A 5 9.33 -3.85 -5.81
N PHE A 6 8.09 -4.21 -6.11
CA PHE A 6 7.56 -4.32 -7.48
C PHE A 6 7.13 -2.94 -7.99
N GLU A 7 6.60 -2.11 -7.10
CA GLU A 7 6.12 -0.75 -7.33
C GLU A 7 4.92 -0.67 -8.29
N SER A 8 5.11 -0.98 -9.57
CA SER A 8 4.13 -0.90 -10.65
C SER A 8 4.49 -1.86 -11.81
N PRO A 9 3.51 -2.38 -12.57
CA PRO A 9 3.76 -3.05 -13.85
C PRO A 9 4.03 -2.07 -15.00
N THR A 10 3.71 -0.77 -14.86
CA THR A 10 3.82 0.19 -15.96
C THR A 10 5.23 0.76 -16.06
N GLN A 11 5.79 0.73 -17.29
CA GLN A 11 7.16 1.19 -17.54
C GLN A 11 7.33 2.68 -17.21
N ASP A 12 6.36 3.53 -17.59
CA ASP A 12 6.39 4.96 -17.32
C ASP A 12 6.49 5.28 -15.81
N ALA A 13 5.78 4.54 -14.97
CA ALA A 13 5.83 4.72 -13.52
C ALA A 13 7.17 4.26 -12.94
N LEU A 14 7.70 3.13 -13.42
CA LEU A 14 9.01 2.60 -13.00
C LEU A 14 10.15 3.56 -13.37
N GLU A 15 10.12 4.13 -14.57
CA GLU A 15 11.09 5.12 -15.03
C GLU A 15 11.00 6.42 -14.23
N GLY A 16 9.78 6.84 -13.85
CA GLY A 16 9.54 7.99 -12.99
C GLY A 16 10.26 7.93 -11.64
N VAL A 17 10.51 6.73 -11.12
CA VAL A 17 11.29 6.51 -9.89
C VAL A 17 12.63 5.82 -10.12
N ILE A 18 13.12 5.83 -11.36
CA ILE A 18 14.45 5.32 -11.76
C ILE A 18 14.61 3.83 -11.37
N LYS A 19 13.52 3.08 -11.38
CA LYS A 19 13.52 1.64 -11.13
C LYS A 19 13.87 0.91 -12.42
N LYS A 20 15.10 0.37 -12.49
CA LYS A 20 15.63 -0.33 -13.68
C LYS A 20 15.13 -1.77 -13.80
N THR A 21 13.81 -1.95 -13.91
CA THR A 21 13.14 -3.23 -14.16
C THR A 21 12.02 -3.02 -15.18
N ASN A 22 11.33 -4.11 -15.56
CA ASN A 22 10.10 -4.10 -16.35
C ASN A 22 9.12 -5.16 -15.78
N MET A 23 7.95 -5.28 -16.39
CA MET A 23 6.92 -6.24 -15.97
C MET A 23 7.41 -7.69 -16.12
N GLU A 24 8.09 -8.01 -17.23
CA GLU A 24 8.54 -9.37 -17.53
C GLU A 24 9.52 -9.88 -16.47
N ARG A 25 10.51 -9.06 -16.09
CA ARG A 25 11.47 -9.40 -15.02
C ARG A 25 10.81 -9.59 -13.66
N GLN A 26 9.74 -8.84 -13.39
CA GLN A 26 8.99 -8.98 -12.13
C GLN A 26 8.23 -10.31 -12.09
N ILE A 27 7.68 -10.75 -13.23
CA ILE A 27 7.04 -12.07 -13.38
C ILE A 27 8.08 -13.18 -13.24
N GLU A 28 9.19 -13.10 -13.98
CA GLU A 28 10.30 -14.06 -13.91
C GLU A 28 10.81 -14.21 -12.47
N PHE A 29 11.04 -13.09 -11.78
CA PHE A 29 11.44 -13.11 -10.38
C PHE A 29 10.45 -13.88 -9.50
N MET A 30 9.14 -13.68 -9.70
CA MET A 30 8.12 -14.38 -8.92
C MET A 30 8.06 -15.87 -9.26
N GLU A 31 8.33 -16.27 -10.50
CA GLU A 31 8.48 -17.66 -10.90
C GLU A 31 9.69 -18.32 -10.23
N ASP A 32 10.84 -17.67 -10.29
CA ASP A 32 12.07 -18.13 -9.66
C ASP A 32 11.92 -18.24 -8.15
N ALA A 33 11.30 -17.25 -7.50
CA ALA A 33 11.02 -17.28 -6.08
C ALA A 33 10.12 -18.48 -5.69
N ARG A 34 9.12 -18.82 -6.52
CA ARG A 34 8.28 -20.01 -6.31
C ARG A 34 9.07 -21.30 -6.47
N ASN A 35 9.90 -21.40 -7.51
CA ASN A 35 10.74 -22.56 -7.77
C ASN A 35 11.77 -22.80 -6.66
N ALA A 36 12.26 -21.72 -6.04
CA ALA A 36 13.18 -21.76 -4.91
C ALA A 36 12.47 -21.89 -3.54
N GLU A 37 11.15 -22.06 -3.51
CA GLU A 37 10.33 -22.14 -2.29
C GLU A 37 10.49 -20.92 -1.35
N LEU A 38 10.79 -19.74 -1.91
CA LEU A 38 10.94 -18.50 -1.17
C LEU A 38 9.58 -17.83 -0.93
N LEU A 39 9.35 -17.42 0.32
CA LEU A 39 8.23 -16.56 0.65
C LEU A 39 8.53 -15.11 0.22
N VAL A 40 7.59 -14.47 -0.45
CA VAL A 40 7.72 -13.08 -0.93
C VAL A 40 6.67 -12.16 -0.29
N ASN A 41 7.12 -11.01 0.23
CA ASN A 41 6.26 -9.87 0.51
C ASN A 41 6.40 -8.87 -0.63
N GLY A 42 5.34 -8.68 -1.42
CA GLY A 42 5.31 -7.70 -2.50
C GLY A 42 4.97 -6.30 -2.01
N CYS A 43 5.74 -5.30 -2.42
CA CYS A 43 5.47 -3.89 -2.16
C CYS A 43 5.08 -3.20 -3.47
N PHE A 44 3.96 -2.48 -3.43
CA PHE A 44 3.37 -1.74 -4.54
C PHE A 44 3.12 -0.30 -4.12
N ILE A 45 3.32 0.65 -5.03
CA ILE A 45 3.19 2.09 -4.77
C ILE A 45 2.10 2.68 -5.66
N MET A 46 1.30 3.57 -5.08
CA MET A 46 0.23 4.32 -5.75
C MET A 46 0.62 5.79 -5.88
N GLY A 47 0.42 6.40 -7.04
CA GLY A 47 0.75 7.81 -7.27
C GLY A 47 2.22 8.03 -7.62
N LEU A 48 2.83 7.07 -8.32
CA LEU A 48 4.11 7.27 -8.99
C LEU A 48 3.97 8.34 -10.10
N PRO A 49 5.08 8.91 -10.59
CA PRO A 49 5.01 9.83 -11.72
C PRO A 49 4.26 9.19 -12.90
N ASN A 50 3.37 9.97 -13.52
CA ASN A 50 2.47 9.55 -14.61
C ASN A 50 1.41 8.51 -14.22
N ASP A 51 1.23 8.18 -12.94
CA ASP A 51 0.11 7.34 -12.55
C ASP A 51 -1.24 8.00 -12.81
N THR A 52 -2.18 7.21 -13.32
CA THR A 52 -3.58 7.53 -13.47
C THR A 52 -4.42 6.51 -12.68
N PRO A 53 -5.73 6.76 -12.49
CA PRO A 53 -6.65 5.74 -11.96
C PRO A 53 -6.52 4.38 -12.66
N GLU A 54 -6.33 4.38 -13.98
CA GLU A 54 -6.19 3.18 -14.80
C GLU A 54 -4.86 2.44 -14.51
N THR A 55 -3.74 3.16 -14.40
CA THR A 55 -2.45 2.52 -14.11
C THR A 55 -2.38 2.01 -12.67
N MET A 56 -2.97 2.73 -11.71
CA MET A 56 -3.09 2.25 -10.33
C MET A 56 -3.97 1.01 -10.23
N GLN A 57 -5.05 0.92 -11.01
CA GLN A 57 -5.82 -0.31 -11.13
C GLN A 57 -4.98 -1.45 -11.72
N ALA A 58 -4.19 -1.18 -12.77
CA ALA A 58 -3.27 -2.16 -13.34
C ALA A 58 -2.26 -2.67 -12.30
N THR A 59 -1.75 -1.81 -11.41
CA THR A 59 -0.90 -2.21 -10.29
C THR A 59 -1.61 -3.17 -9.32
N ILE A 60 -2.89 -2.91 -9.00
CA ILE A 60 -3.70 -3.80 -8.16
C ILE A 60 -3.90 -5.16 -8.86
N ASP A 61 -4.26 -5.14 -10.14
CA ASP A 61 -4.50 -6.36 -10.91
C ASP A 61 -3.22 -7.20 -11.03
N PHE A 62 -2.10 -6.54 -11.32
CA PHE A 62 -0.80 -7.18 -11.38
C PHE A 62 -0.37 -7.79 -10.04
N SER A 63 -0.67 -7.13 -8.91
CA SER A 63 -0.40 -7.71 -7.59
C SER A 63 -1.13 -9.06 -7.37
N LYS A 64 -2.37 -9.17 -7.87
CA LYS A 64 -3.19 -10.39 -7.81
C LYS A 64 -2.70 -11.45 -8.80
N GLU A 65 -2.06 -11.05 -9.89
CA GLU A 65 -1.41 -11.95 -10.83
C GLU A 65 -0.11 -12.53 -10.25
N LEU A 66 0.79 -11.67 -9.76
CA LEU A 66 2.04 -12.10 -9.13
C LEU A 66 1.79 -13.00 -7.92
N MET A 67 0.73 -12.70 -7.16
CA MET A 67 0.27 -13.48 -6.00
C MET A 67 1.42 -13.75 -5.00
N PRO A 68 2.07 -12.73 -4.42
CA PRO A 68 3.03 -12.90 -3.33
C PRO A 68 2.38 -13.53 -2.08
N ASN A 69 3.17 -13.85 -1.06
CA ASN A 69 2.64 -14.39 0.21
C ASN A 69 1.95 -13.32 1.04
N THR A 70 2.47 -12.10 1.01
CA THR A 70 1.85 -10.90 1.57
C THR A 70 2.05 -9.74 0.60
N ALA A 71 1.16 -8.75 0.66
CA ALA A 71 1.26 -7.55 -0.16
C ALA A 71 1.09 -6.28 0.68
N GLN A 72 1.86 -5.25 0.34
CA GLN A 72 1.78 -3.91 0.91
C GLN A 72 1.51 -2.91 -0.21
N PHE A 73 0.57 -2.02 0.04
CA PHE A 73 0.20 -0.94 -0.85
C PHE A 73 0.36 0.37 -0.08
N TYR A 74 1.18 1.26 -0.62
CA TYR A 74 1.45 2.56 -0.04
C TYR A 74 1.23 3.66 -1.07
N PRO A 75 0.77 4.86 -0.64
CA PRO A 75 0.90 6.03 -1.49
C PRO A 75 2.38 6.38 -1.65
N HIS A 76 2.72 7.05 -2.74
CA HIS A 76 4.08 7.53 -2.97
C HIS A 76 4.47 8.56 -1.89
N MET A 77 5.50 8.23 -1.12
CA MET A 77 5.98 9.03 0.01
C MET A 77 7.10 9.96 -0.43
N LEU A 78 6.98 11.26 -0.13
CA LEU A 78 7.85 12.29 -0.68
C LEU A 78 8.99 12.71 0.27
N TYR A 79 9.81 11.78 0.76
CA TYR A 79 10.81 12.13 1.79
C TYR A 79 11.78 13.25 1.36
N PRO A 80 11.97 14.31 2.17
CA PRO A 80 12.85 15.42 1.83
C PRO A 80 14.27 14.97 1.49
N GLY A 81 14.84 15.54 0.43
CA GLY A 81 16.17 15.17 -0.08
C GLY A 81 16.17 14.00 -1.07
N THR A 82 15.03 13.34 -1.32
CA THR A 82 14.92 12.30 -2.36
C THR A 82 14.60 12.88 -3.74
N GLY A 83 14.87 12.11 -4.79
CA GLY A 83 14.48 12.46 -6.16
C GLY A 83 12.96 12.63 -6.30
N SER A 84 12.17 11.78 -5.62
CA SER A 84 10.71 11.90 -5.58
C SER A 84 10.24 13.21 -4.96
N PHE A 85 10.84 13.66 -3.86
CA PHE A 85 10.52 14.96 -3.27
C PHE A 85 10.86 16.10 -4.23
N LYS A 86 12.06 16.07 -4.84
CA LYS A 86 12.46 17.09 -5.80
C LYS A 86 11.49 17.17 -6.99
N TRP A 87 11.15 16.02 -7.57
CA TRP A 87 10.18 15.93 -8.66
C TRP A 87 8.83 16.54 -8.26
N ALA A 88 8.30 16.15 -7.11
CA ALA A 88 7.01 16.67 -6.65
C ALA A 88 7.07 18.18 -6.34
N ASP A 89 8.16 18.66 -5.74
CA ASP A 89 8.33 20.08 -5.38
C ASP A 89 8.47 20.97 -6.63
N ASP A 90 9.27 20.55 -7.61
CA ASP A 90 9.47 21.27 -8.88
C ASP A 90 8.16 21.39 -9.67
N ASN A 91 7.26 20.42 -9.54
CA ASN A 91 5.96 20.40 -10.22
C ASN A 91 4.80 20.99 -9.37
N GLY A 92 5.08 21.45 -8.15
CA GLY A 92 4.05 22.00 -7.25
C GLY A 92 3.08 20.97 -6.67
N TYR A 93 3.46 19.69 -6.62
CA TYR A 93 2.65 18.58 -6.11
C TYR A 93 2.80 18.34 -4.60
N VAL A 94 3.72 19.03 -3.94
CA VAL A 94 3.89 18.98 -2.48
C VAL A 94 2.86 19.89 -1.82
N LYS A 95 1.85 19.30 -1.16
CA LYS A 95 0.76 20.07 -0.53
C LYS A 95 1.25 20.99 0.60
N THR A 96 2.17 20.50 1.41
CA THR A 96 2.62 21.17 2.63
C THR A 96 4.07 20.80 2.94
N LYS A 97 4.87 21.77 3.38
CA LYS A 97 6.23 21.57 3.90
C LYS A 97 6.26 21.61 5.44
N ASN A 98 5.09 21.67 6.09
CA ASN A 98 4.98 21.50 7.53
C ASN A 98 5.12 20.01 7.87
N TRP A 99 6.29 19.60 8.37
CA TRP A 99 6.62 18.21 8.66
C TRP A 99 5.66 17.53 9.64
N ALA A 100 4.97 18.28 10.50
CA ALA A 100 3.98 17.74 11.42
C ALA A 100 2.75 17.14 10.69
N GLU A 101 2.48 17.59 9.46
CA GLU A 101 1.32 17.13 8.65
C GLU A 101 1.64 15.89 7.79
N TRP A 102 2.88 15.41 7.85
CA TRP A 102 3.38 14.29 7.05
C TRP A 102 3.18 12.94 7.71
N LEU A 103 2.75 12.95 8.97
CA LEU A 103 2.36 11.76 9.72
C LEU A 103 0.88 11.83 10.05
N THR A 104 0.25 10.67 10.23
CA THR A 104 -1.05 10.63 10.90
C THR A 104 -0.87 11.00 12.38
N PRO A 105 -1.96 11.35 13.09
CA PRO A 105 -1.88 11.64 14.53
C PRO A 105 -1.33 10.46 15.38
N ASP A 106 -1.48 9.23 14.88
CA ASP A 106 -0.89 8.03 15.48
C ASP A 106 0.60 7.82 15.14
N GLY A 107 1.22 8.76 14.43
CA GLY A 107 2.61 8.68 13.96
C GLY A 107 2.81 7.73 12.78
N LEU A 108 1.76 7.35 12.06
CA LEU A 108 1.86 6.47 10.90
C LEU A 108 2.21 7.25 9.64
N HIS A 109 2.73 6.53 8.64
CA HIS A 109 3.08 7.10 7.34
C HIS A 109 1.87 7.71 6.64
N ASN A 110 2.08 8.90 6.09
CA ASN A 110 1.11 9.60 5.28
C ASN A 110 1.80 10.32 4.10
N THR A 111 1.08 10.49 2.99
CA THR A 111 1.60 11.27 1.85
C THR A 111 1.10 12.71 1.88
N VAL A 112 1.92 13.62 1.36
CA VAL A 112 1.53 15.02 1.07
C VAL A 112 1.46 15.28 -0.43
N LEU A 113 1.52 14.23 -1.24
CA LEU A 113 1.43 14.29 -2.69
C LEU A 113 0.01 14.62 -3.13
N GLU A 114 -0.12 15.62 -4.00
CA GLU A 114 -1.33 15.91 -4.77
C GLU A 114 -0.96 15.98 -6.26
N LEU A 115 -1.49 15.05 -7.05
CA LEU A 115 -1.32 15.02 -8.51
C LEU A 115 -2.50 15.74 -9.18
N PRO A 116 -2.38 16.15 -10.46
CA PRO A 116 -3.50 16.70 -11.20
C PRO A 116 -4.71 15.73 -11.18
N GLY A 117 -5.81 16.15 -10.57
CA GLY A 117 -7.03 15.36 -10.46
C GLY A 117 -7.02 14.24 -9.40
N LEU A 118 -5.93 14.08 -8.63
CA LEU A 118 -5.82 13.08 -7.56
C LEU A 118 -5.26 13.73 -6.29
N LYS A 119 -6.11 13.81 -5.27
CA LYS A 119 -5.71 14.29 -3.95
C LYS A 119 -5.02 13.19 -3.16
N ARG A 120 -4.37 13.59 -2.06
CA ARG A 120 -3.83 12.69 -1.04
C ARG A 120 -4.81 11.57 -0.64
N ASP A 121 -6.06 11.93 -0.36
CA ASP A 121 -7.07 10.97 0.10
C ASP A 121 -7.44 9.95 -0.98
N ASP A 122 -7.35 10.33 -2.26
CA ASP A 122 -7.55 9.42 -3.39
C ASP A 122 -6.42 8.37 -3.44
N LEU A 123 -5.16 8.78 -3.22
CA LEU A 123 -4.02 7.85 -3.19
C LEU A 123 -4.08 6.88 -2.01
N LEU A 124 -4.56 7.35 -0.85
CA LEU A 124 -4.85 6.50 0.30
C LEU A 124 -6.00 5.52 0.00
N HIS A 125 -7.05 6.00 -0.68
CA HIS A 125 -8.14 5.16 -1.15
C HIS A 125 -7.64 4.05 -2.08
N TRP A 126 -6.79 4.36 -3.07
CA TRP A 126 -6.17 3.36 -3.96
C TRP A 126 -5.32 2.34 -3.21
N SER A 127 -4.53 2.79 -2.24
CA SER A 127 -3.74 1.91 -1.39
C SER A 127 -4.62 0.96 -0.57
N ASN A 128 -5.73 1.47 -0.03
CA ASN A 128 -6.71 0.66 0.68
C ASN A 128 -7.40 -0.33 -0.25
N LYS A 129 -7.87 0.13 -1.42
CA LYS A 129 -8.51 -0.70 -2.44
C LYS A 129 -7.61 -1.86 -2.86
N GLY A 130 -6.33 -1.60 -3.16
CA GLY A 130 -5.36 -2.64 -3.50
C GLY A 130 -5.21 -3.68 -2.40
N ARG A 131 -5.12 -3.23 -1.14
CA ARG A 131 -5.09 -4.11 0.03
C ARG A 131 -6.34 -4.99 0.09
N LEU A 132 -7.53 -4.41 -0.04
CA LEU A 132 -8.79 -5.15 0.04
C LEU A 132 -8.91 -6.18 -1.07
N GLU A 133 -8.70 -5.75 -2.32
CA GLU A 133 -8.84 -6.63 -3.48
C GLU A 133 -7.83 -7.78 -3.46
N PHE A 134 -6.62 -7.56 -2.95
CA PHE A 134 -5.62 -8.61 -2.81
C PHE A 134 -6.00 -9.63 -1.73
N TYR A 135 -6.26 -9.17 -0.50
CA TYR A 135 -6.48 -10.07 0.65
C TYR A 135 -7.85 -10.74 0.64
N LEU A 136 -8.86 -10.16 -0.03
CA LEU A 136 -10.18 -10.77 -0.21
C LEU A 136 -10.27 -11.60 -1.50
N ASN A 137 -9.20 -11.67 -2.30
CA ASN A 137 -9.18 -12.48 -3.51
C ASN A 137 -9.40 -13.98 -3.17
N PRO A 138 -10.37 -14.67 -3.79
CA PRO A 138 -10.62 -16.09 -3.52
C PRO A 138 -9.40 -17.00 -3.75
N LYS A 139 -8.57 -16.71 -4.76
CA LYS A 139 -7.33 -17.46 -5.02
C LYS A 139 -6.32 -17.25 -3.90
N TYR A 140 -6.20 -16.02 -3.39
CA TYR A 140 -5.33 -15.72 -2.24
C TYR A 140 -5.82 -16.46 -0.99
N LEU A 141 -7.11 -16.36 -0.67
CA LEU A 141 -7.70 -17.04 0.49
C LEU A 141 -7.49 -18.56 0.43
N PHE A 142 -7.67 -19.16 -0.75
CA PHE A 142 -7.39 -20.59 -0.95
C PHE A 142 -5.90 -20.92 -0.78
N LYS A 143 -5.00 -20.12 -1.35
CA LYS A 143 -3.55 -20.25 -1.16
C LYS A 143 -3.17 -20.20 0.33
N MET A 144 -3.77 -19.28 1.10
CA MET A 144 -3.58 -19.15 2.54
C MET A 144 -4.08 -20.36 3.32
N LEU A 145 -5.25 -20.89 2.97
CA LEU A 145 -5.78 -22.10 3.59
C LEU A 145 -4.82 -23.28 3.40
N VAL A 146 -4.40 -23.53 2.15
CA VAL A 146 -3.45 -24.61 1.83
C VAL A 146 -2.11 -24.43 2.54
N GLN A 147 -1.58 -23.20 2.58
CA GLN A 147 -0.33 -22.90 3.26
C GLN A 147 -0.43 -23.12 4.78
N SER A 148 -1.55 -22.73 5.40
CA SER A 148 -1.79 -22.91 6.83
C SER A 148 -1.86 -24.38 7.23
N LEU A 149 -2.41 -25.24 6.35
CA LEU A 149 -2.45 -26.69 6.57
C LEU A 149 -1.06 -27.33 6.45
N LYS A 150 -0.21 -26.84 5.53
CA LYS A 150 1.16 -27.34 5.34
C LYS A 150 2.14 -26.87 6.42
N ASN A 151 1.98 -25.66 6.94
CA ASN A 151 2.85 -25.08 7.96
C ASN A 151 2.05 -24.38 9.07
N PRO A 152 1.73 -25.09 10.17
CA PRO A 152 0.91 -24.56 11.25
C PRO A 152 1.48 -23.31 11.93
N LYS A 153 2.81 -23.19 12.02
CA LYS A 153 3.45 -22.01 12.65
C LYS A 153 3.22 -20.74 11.84
N GLU A 154 3.34 -20.83 10.52
CA GLU A 154 3.04 -19.71 9.62
C GLU A 154 1.54 -19.42 9.57
N GLY A 155 0.69 -20.46 9.59
CA GLY A 155 -0.77 -20.30 9.71
C GLY A 155 -1.19 -19.48 10.95
N ILE A 156 -0.56 -19.72 12.11
CA ILE A 156 -0.83 -18.93 13.33
C ILE A 156 -0.43 -17.46 13.14
N ARG A 157 0.74 -17.17 12.57
CA ARG A 157 1.18 -15.79 12.28
C ARG A 157 0.22 -15.09 11.33
N MET A 158 -0.28 -15.81 10.33
CA MET A 158 -1.27 -15.31 9.38
C MET A 158 -2.61 -15.04 10.05
N LEU A 159 -3.08 -15.88 10.97
CA LEU A 159 -4.31 -15.64 11.73
C LEU A 159 -4.21 -14.41 12.63
N ILE A 160 -3.07 -14.22 13.32
CA ILE A 160 -2.81 -13.01 14.12
C ILE A 160 -2.86 -11.76 13.22
N SER A 161 -2.17 -11.81 12.08
CA SER A 161 -2.14 -10.72 11.11
C SER A 161 -3.53 -10.46 10.51
N GLY A 162 -4.28 -11.53 10.22
CA GLY A 162 -5.65 -11.51 9.74
C GLY A 162 -6.61 -10.86 10.73
N LYS A 163 -6.50 -11.17 12.03
CA LYS A 163 -7.30 -10.53 13.08
C LYS A 163 -7.10 -9.01 13.10
N THR A 164 -5.85 -8.56 13.00
CA THR A 164 -5.53 -7.13 12.91
C THR A 164 -6.10 -6.53 11.63
N PHE A 165 -5.92 -7.19 10.47
CA PHE A 165 -6.48 -6.76 9.19
C PHE A 165 -8.00 -6.61 9.25
N PHE A 166 -8.74 -7.62 9.74
CA PHE A 166 -10.19 -7.58 9.86
C PHE A 166 -10.66 -6.48 10.80
N LYS A 167 -9.95 -6.22 11.91
CA LYS A 167 -10.25 -5.06 12.78
C LYS A 167 -10.18 -3.75 11.99
N HIS A 168 -9.13 -3.53 11.21
CA HIS A 168 -9.01 -2.34 10.36
C HIS A 168 -10.03 -2.31 9.23
N LEU A 169 -10.35 -3.46 8.63
CA LEU A 169 -11.36 -3.61 7.59
C LEU A 169 -12.75 -3.20 8.08
N PHE A 170 -13.18 -3.74 9.22
CA PHE A 170 -14.47 -3.39 9.81
C PHE A 170 -14.52 -1.89 10.12
N ASN A 171 -13.48 -1.33 10.76
CA ASN A 171 -13.42 0.10 11.04
C ASN A 171 -13.52 0.95 9.77
N TYR A 172 -12.84 0.56 8.69
CA TYR A 172 -12.90 1.25 7.40
C TYR A 172 -14.30 1.18 6.77
N ILE A 173 -14.94 0.00 6.77
CA ILE A 173 -16.29 -0.18 6.24
C ILE A 173 -17.32 0.64 7.02
N PHE A 174 -17.24 0.63 8.36
CA PHE A 174 -18.13 1.42 9.21
C PHE A 174 -17.96 2.93 9.00
N SER A 175 -16.71 3.40 8.84
CA SER A 175 -16.40 4.79 8.48
C SER A 175 -16.99 5.18 7.12
N THR A 176 -16.89 4.29 6.13
CA THR A 176 -17.36 4.54 4.75
C THR A 176 -18.90 4.52 4.65
N ILE A 177 -19.58 3.70 5.45
CA ILE A 177 -21.05 3.54 5.42
C ILE A 177 -21.76 4.54 6.36
N GLY A 178 -21.03 5.27 7.21
CA GLY A 178 -21.59 6.28 8.11
C GLY A 178 -22.41 5.73 9.28
N ILE A 179 -22.32 4.41 9.55
CA ILE A 179 -22.97 3.75 10.70
C ILE A 179 -21.88 3.48 11.74
N GLY A 180 -21.59 4.48 12.54
CA GLY A 180 -20.57 4.41 13.58
C GLY A 180 -20.27 5.82 14.02
N LYS A 181 -19.79 6.02 15.25
CA LYS A 181 -19.20 7.31 15.61
C LYS A 181 -18.28 7.69 14.45
N LYS A 182 -18.35 8.96 14.01
CA LYS A 182 -17.13 9.62 13.54
C LYS A 182 -16.20 9.47 14.72
N ASP A 183 -15.46 8.38 14.71
CA ASP A 183 -14.31 8.25 15.54
C ASP A 183 -13.27 9.08 14.84
N ASP A 184 -13.48 10.39 14.94
CA ASP A 184 -12.46 11.40 14.91
C ASP A 184 -11.55 11.19 16.15
N SER A 185 -11.35 9.97 16.67
CA SER A 185 -10.27 9.61 17.59
C SER A 185 -8.96 9.38 16.83
N GLN A 186 -8.97 9.48 15.51
CA GLN A 186 -7.80 9.96 14.76
C GLN A 186 -7.79 11.48 14.58
N PHE A 187 -8.80 12.25 15.01
CA PHE A 187 -8.98 13.67 14.69
C PHE A 187 -9.78 14.51 15.74
N SER A 188 -9.50 14.42 17.05
CA SER A 188 -9.92 15.43 18.05
C SER A 188 -9.29 15.17 19.43
N ILE A 189 -8.74 16.24 20.03
CA ILE A 189 -7.91 16.23 21.23
C ILE A 189 -8.77 16.51 22.48
N PRO A 190 -8.57 15.85 23.64
CA PRO A 190 -8.92 16.41 24.96
C PRO A 190 -7.90 17.47 25.37
N GLU A 191 -8.35 18.65 25.81
CA GLU A 191 -7.47 19.77 26.20
C GLU A 191 -6.33 19.35 27.14
N PRO A 192 -5.10 19.83 26.91
CA PRO A 192 -3.99 19.56 27.82
C PRO A 192 -4.24 20.28 29.14
N ASN A 193 -4.22 19.51 30.24
CA ASN A 193 -4.19 20.03 31.59
C ASN A 193 -3.09 21.08 31.72
N LYS A 194 -3.49 22.32 32.03
CA LYS A 194 -2.58 23.38 32.45
C LYS A 194 -1.95 22.96 33.78
N ASN A 195 -0.65 22.72 33.75
CA ASN A 195 0.22 22.84 34.92
C ASN A 195 1.47 23.61 34.48
#